data_AF-A0A2A9D0H8-F1
#
_entry.id   AF-A0A2A9D0H8-F1
#
_cell.length_a   1.000
_cell.length_b   1.000
_cell.length_c   1.000
_cell.angle_alpha   90.00
_cell.angle_beta   90.00
_cell.angle_gamma   90.00
#
_symmetry.space_group_name_H-M   'P 1'
#
loop_
_entity.id
_entity.type
_entity.pdbx_description
1 polymer ?
#
loop_
_entity_poly.entity_id
_entity_poly.type
_entity_poly.pdbx_seq_one_letter_code
_entity_poly.pdbx_strand_id
1 'polypeptide(L)'
;MRHPNPIALSSMALVVLTACAPASPDPAANSTPSSSVASTPDASVSLGAEEAQWLEELRENRSEVGAQQERERAEAEALLPLPAGAEWSTFERFAELDEQIERLEGGSGLSSGQTHPMPLRYEDGFFASLMAIDWQCAWLSEAVSQYDAGNLTAAQDAVETLRSFTEKPLAAAFPDYSSYLEAFVEPLGPEDTDAATPTLLPCAPESLVPAYRETVE
;
A
#
# COMPACT_ATOMS: atom_id res chain seq x y z
N MET A 1 -21.31 -8.14 54.75
CA MET A 1 -21.35 -6.70 55.13
C MET A 1 -21.08 -5.94 53.84
N ARG A 2 -22.10 -5.42 53.11
CA ARG A 2 -22.71 -4.06 53.22
C ARG A 2 -21.63 -2.99 53.43
N HIS A 3 -21.42 -1.96 52.62
CA HIS A 3 -22.21 -1.34 51.53
C HIS A 3 -21.28 -0.62 50.52
N PRO A 4 -21.80 -0.33 49.30
CA PRO A 4 -21.18 0.49 48.24
C PRO A 4 -21.53 1.98 48.40
N ASN A 5 -20.87 2.90 47.66
CA ASN A 5 -21.33 4.28 47.36
C ASN A 5 -20.35 5.06 46.44
N PRO A 6 -20.70 6.21 45.80
CA PRO A 6 -21.47 6.29 44.56
C PRO A 6 -20.99 7.36 43.53
N ILE A 7 -21.57 7.29 42.31
CA ILE A 7 -22.07 8.37 41.40
C ILE A 7 -21.32 9.71 41.29
N ALA A 8 -20.97 10.11 40.06
CA ALA A 8 -21.24 11.47 39.54
C ALA A 8 -21.37 11.48 38.00
N LEU A 9 -22.60 11.68 37.53
CA LEU A 9 -22.94 12.15 36.19
C LEU A 9 -22.57 13.64 36.05
N SER A 10 -22.14 14.08 34.86
CA SER A 10 -22.21 15.50 34.51
C SER A 10 -22.66 15.66 33.05
N SER A 11 -23.65 16.54 32.91
CA SER A 11 -24.48 16.79 31.73
C SER A 11 -23.93 17.94 30.87
N MET A 12 -24.27 17.86 29.58
CA MET A 12 -24.73 18.93 28.67
C MET A 12 -23.94 20.24 28.53
N ALA A 13 -23.61 20.57 27.27
CA ALA A 13 -24.01 21.85 26.68
C ALA A 13 -24.06 21.77 25.14
N LEU A 14 -25.28 21.89 24.61
CA LEU A 14 -25.61 22.14 23.21
C LEU A 14 -25.67 23.66 23.01
N VAL A 15 -25.01 24.22 21.99
CA VAL A 15 -25.23 25.61 21.56
C VAL A 15 -25.53 25.61 20.06
N VAL A 16 -26.78 25.92 19.74
CA VAL A 16 -27.28 26.30 18.41
C VAL A 16 -27.38 27.82 18.38
N LEU A 17 -26.80 28.46 17.36
CA LEU A 17 -27.08 29.87 17.05
C LEU A 17 -27.36 30.03 15.56
N THR A 18 -28.64 30.26 15.29
CA THR A 18 -29.24 30.70 14.03
C THR A 18 -29.10 32.22 13.92
N ALA A 19 -28.75 32.76 12.76
CA ALA A 19 -28.90 34.20 12.47
C ALA A 19 -29.47 34.42 11.06
N CYS A 20 -30.56 35.18 11.01
CA CYS A 20 -31.29 35.63 9.82
C CYS A 20 -30.63 36.82 9.12
N ALA A 21 -30.84 36.90 7.80
CA ALA A 21 -30.56 38.03 6.92
C ALA A 21 -31.45 39.27 7.19
N PRO A 22 -31.12 40.40 6.55
CA PRO A 22 -32.11 41.03 5.66
C PRO A 22 -31.52 41.54 4.32
N ALA A 23 -32.41 41.87 3.39
CA ALA A 23 -32.18 42.19 1.97
C ALA A 23 -32.41 43.67 1.58
N SER A 24 -31.80 44.05 0.44
CA SER A 24 -32.22 45.04 -0.62
C SER A 24 -31.90 46.55 -0.44
N PRO A 25 -31.89 47.42 -1.51
CA PRO A 25 -31.82 47.24 -2.99
C PRO A 25 -30.87 48.21 -3.80
N ASP A 26 -30.62 47.86 -5.08
CA ASP A 26 -30.27 48.57 -6.38
C ASP A 26 -29.96 50.10 -6.48
N PRO A 27 -29.33 50.68 -7.57
CA PRO A 27 -29.40 50.28 -9.00
C PRO A 27 -28.19 50.56 -9.97
N ALA A 28 -28.35 50.01 -11.20
CA ALA A 28 -28.01 50.55 -12.54
C ALA A 28 -26.59 50.43 -13.17
N ALA A 29 -26.58 49.60 -14.24
CA ALA A 29 -26.09 49.85 -15.61
C ALA A 29 -24.58 50.02 -15.88
N ASN A 30 -23.99 49.05 -16.57
CA ASN A 30 -23.41 49.33 -17.89
C ASN A 30 -23.26 48.07 -18.77
N SER A 31 -23.69 48.22 -20.02
CA SER A 31 -23.62 47.21 -21.08
C SER A 31 -22.20 47.06 -21.63
N THR A 32 -21.75 45.83 -21.88
CA THR A 32 -20.85 45.53 -23.01
C THR A 32 -20.98 44.05 -23.39
N PRO A 33 -21.20 43.71 -24.68
CA PRO A 33 -21.16 42.33 -25.15
C PRO A 33 -19.69 41.96 -25.45
N SER A 34 -19.14 40.97 -24.73
CA SER A 34 -17.94 40.25 -25.18
C SER A 34 -18.38 38.85 -25.53
N SER A 35 -18.60 38.62 -26.82
CA SER A 35 -17.60 38.06 -27.72
C SER A 35 -17.21 36.65 -27.30
N SER A 36 -17.81 35.71 -28.03
CA SER A 36 -17.37 34.34 -28.26
C SER A 36 -15.89 34.14 -27.97
N VAL A 37 -15.58 33.47 -26.87
CA VAL A 37 -14.34 32.72 -26.78
C VAL A 37 -14.62 31.44 -27.55
N ALA A 38 -14.03 31.37 -28.73
CA ALA A 38 -13.96 30.17 -29.53
C ALA A 38 -13.50 29.01 -28.62
N SER A 39 -14.29 27.95 -28.55
CA SER A 39 -13.75 26.64 -28.23
C SER A 39 -12.66 26.38 -29.27
N THR A 40 -11.40 26.53 -28.85
CA THR A 40 -10.26 25.99 -29.58
C THR A 40 -10.60 24.54 -29.90
N PRO A 41 -10.47 24.11 -31.17
CA PRO A 41 -10.61 22.69 -31.47
C PRO A 41 -9.59 21.95 -30.61
N ASP A 42 -10.00 20.84 -30.01
CA ASP A 42 -9.09 19.79 -29.56
C ASP A 42 -8.01 19.66 -30.62
N ALA A 43 -6.82 20.17 -30.33
CA ALA A 43 -5.66 19.89 -31.14
C ALA A 43 -5.43 18.41 -30.92
N SER A 44 -6.01 17.59 -31.79
CA SER A 44 -5.72 16.17 -31.87
C SER A 44 -4.23 16.12 -32.15
N VAL A 45 -3.44 15.90 -31.10
CA VAL A 45 -2.00 15.82 -31.25
C VAL A 45 -1.76 14.60 -32.13
N SER A 46 -1.39 14.84 -33.38
CA SER A 46 -1.06 13.78 -34.30
C SER A 46 0.36 13.34 -33.98
N LEU A 47 0.48 12.23 -33.24
CA LEU A 47 1.76 11.58 -33.00
C LEU A 47 2.43 11.22 -34.33
N GLY A 48 3.75 11.31 -34.37
CA GLY A 48 4.53 10.71 -35.45
C GLY A 48 4.29 9.19 -35.48
N ALA A 49 4.50 8.55 -36.65
CA ALA A 49 4.29 7.10 -36.78
C ALA A 49 5.13 6.27 -35.80
N GLU A 50 6.34 6.75 -35.46
CA GLU A 50 7.25 6.13 -34.48
C GLU A 50 6.74 6.31 -33.04
N GLU A 51 6.29 7.50 -32.66
CA GLU A 51 5.73 7.76 -31.33
C GLU A 51 4.43 6.99 -31.09
N ALA A 52 3.61 6.83 -32.14
CA ALA A 52 2.41 6.00 -32.07
C ALA A 52 2.75 4.51 -31.86
N GLN A 53 3.84 4.01 -32.45
CA GLN A 53 4.31 2.66 -32.21
C GLN A 53 4.83 2.50 -30.78
N TRP A 54 5.66 3.42 -30.29
CA TRP A 54 6.17 3.39 -28.92
C TRP A 54 5.06 3.42 -27.88
N LEU A 55 4.02 4.22 -28.11
CA LEU A 55 2.87 4.27 -27.23
C LEU A 55 2.16 2.91 -27.15
N GLU A 56 2.02 2.20 -28.28
CA GLU A 56 1.44 0.87 -28.29
C GLU A 56 2.32 -0.14 -27.54
N GLU A 57 3.64 -0.12 -27.78
CA GLU A 57 4.60 -0.99 -27.08
C GLU A 57 4.61 -0.75 -25.56
N LEU A 58 4.51 0.50 -25.11
CA LEU A 58 4.43 0.85 -23.69
C LEU A 58 3.11 0.38 -23.06
N ARG A 59 1.98 0.49 -23.78
CA ARG A 59 0.67 -0.02 -23.32
C ARG A 59 0.65 -1.54 -23.23
N GLU A 60 1.22 -2.22 -24.22
CA GLU A 60 1.38 -3.68 -24.19
C GLU A 60 2.23 -4.08 -22.98
N ASN A 61 3.39 -3.45 -22.80
CA ASN A 61 4.24 -3.70 -21.64
C ASN A 61 3.53 -3.43 -20.31
N ARG A 62 2.71 -2.38 -20.22
CA ARG A 62 1.91 -2.05 -19.03
C ARG A 62 0.89 -3.12 -18.71
N SER A 63 0.23 -3.66 -19.74
CA SER A 63 -0.70 -4.76 -19.61
C SER A 63 0.01 -6.06 -19.20
N GLU A 64 1.16 -6.36 -19.79
CA GLU A 64 1.96 -7.56 -19.47
C GLU A 64 2.44 -7.55 -18.03
N VAL A 65 3.03 -6.44 -17.58
CA VAL A 65 3.52 -6.28 -16.21
C VAL A 65 2.35 -6.30 -15.21
N GLY A 66 1.21 -5.70 -15.54
CA GLY A 66 -0.01 -5.79 -14.73
C GLY A 66 -0.50 -7.24 -14.60
N ALA A 67 -0.54 -7.99 -15.71
CA ALA A 67 -0.93 -9.39 -15.70
C ALA A 67 0.07 -10.28 -14.94
N GLN A 68 1.37 -9.96 -14.98
CA GLN A 68 2.37 -10.62 -14.15
C GLN A 68 2.12 -10.37 -12.67
N GLN A 69 1.91 -9.11 -12.26
CA GLN A 69 1.60 -8.75 -10.89
C GLN A 69 0.34 -9.48 -10.38
N GLU A 70 -0.77 -9.44 -11.12
CA GLU A 70 -2.00 -10.11 -10.71
C GLU A 70 -1.81 -11.63 -10.54
N ARG A 71 -1.16 -12.27 -11.52
CA ARG A 71 -0.91 -13.72 -11.49
C ARG A 71 -0.04 -14.12 -10.31
N GLU A 72 1.13 -13.53 -10.18
CA GLU A 72 2.09 -13.87 -9.12
C GLU A 72 1.50 -13.62 -7.72
N ARG A 73 0.71 -12.56 -7.58
CA ARG A 73 0.05 -12.25 -6.31
C ARG A 73 -1.03 -13.26 -5.97
N ALA A 74 -1.89 -13.64 -6.93
CA ALA A 74 -2.91 -14.65 -6.70
C ALA A 74 -2.29 -16.01 -6.32
N GLU A 75 -1.17 -16.38 -6.96
CA GLU A 75 -0.41 -17.58 -6.63
C GLU A 75 0.20 -17.51 -5.22
N ALA A 76 0.77 -16.36 -4.83
CA ALA A 76 1.37 -16.16 -3.51
C ALA A 76 0.32 -16.12 -2.39
N GLU A 77 -0.80 -15.43 -2.59
CA GLU A 77 -1.90 -15.30 -1.61
C GLU A 77 -2.47 -16.68 -1.23
N ALA A 78 -2.57 -17.60 -2.19
CA ALA A 78 -3.01 -18.96 -1.94
C ALA A 78 -2.04 -19.77 -1.06
N LEU A 79 -0.76 -19.38 -1.01
CA LEU A 79 0.30 -20.08 -0.28
C LEU A 79 0.65 -19.41 1.05
N LEU A 80 0.36 -18.12 1.20
CA LEU A 80 0.82 -17.24 2.27
C LEU A 80 -0.37 -16.63 3.03
N PRO A 81 -1.09 -17.41 3.85
CA PRO A 81 -2.18 -16.85 4.64
C PRO A 81 -1.62 -15.84 5.65
N LEU A 82 -2.27 -14.68 5.76
CA LEU A 82 -1.94 -13.66 6.76
C LEU A 82 -2.61 -13.97 8.11
N PRO A 83 -2.01 -13.55 9.23
CA PRO A 83 -2.68 -13.55 10.53
C PRO A 83 -3.86 -12.56 10.52
N ALA A 84 -4.78 -12.72 11.48
CA ALA A 84 -6.00 -11.91 11.52
C ALA A 84 -5.70 -10.41 11.67
N GLY A 85 -6.29 -9.59 10.79
CA GLY A 85 -6.17 -8.13 10.85
C GLY A 85 -4.92 -7.54 10.22
N ALA A 86 -3.99 -8.37 9.71
CA ALA A 86 -2.94 -7.92 8.81
C ALA A 86 -3.47 -7.87 7.37
N GLU A 87 -2.94 -6.94 6.58
CA GLU A 87 -3.30 -6.72 5.17
C GLU A 87 -2.05 -6.67 4.29
N TRP A 88 -2.20 -7.06 3.02
CA TRP A 88 -1.13 -6.89 2.03
C TRP A 88 -0.82 -5.42 1.82
N SER A 89 0.47 -5.09 1.67
CA SER A 89 0.87 -3.71 1.38
C SER A 89 0.27 -3.24 0.06
N THR A 90 0.24 -1.91 -0.10
CA THR A 90 -0.18 -1.31 -1.37
C THR A 90 0.67 -1.84 -2.54
N PHE A 91 0.01 -2.02 -3.69
CA PHE A 91 0.62 -2.64 -4.85
C PHE A 91 1.67 -1.74 -5.49
N GLU A 92 2.70 -2.38 -6.07
CA GLU A 92 3.70 -1.72 -6.89
C GLU A 92 3.00 -0.92 -8.00
N ARG A 93 3.36 0.35 -8.12
CA ARG A 93 2.82 1.26 -9.14
C ARG A 93 3.84 1.42 -10.23
N PHE A 94 3.39 1.38 -11.48
CA PHE A 94 4.28 1.49 -12.64
C PHE A 94 4.45 2.94 -13.07
N ALA A 95 4.81 3.82 -12.12
CA ALA A 95 4.77 5.27 -12.30
C ALA A 95 5.60 5.75 -13.50
N GLU A 96 6.80 5.19 -13.70
CA GLU A 96 7.66 5.53 -14.85
C GLU A 96 7.04 5.12 -16.19
N LEU A 97 6.30 4.01 -16.22
CA LEU A 97 5.63 3.51 -17.41
C LEU A 97 4.37 4.33 -17.69
N ASP A 98 3.58 4.60 -16.65
CA ASP A 98 2.38 5.44 -16.70
C ASP A 98 2.73 6.88 -17.14
N GLU A 99 3.83 7.46 -16.65
CA GLU A 99 4.30 8.78 -17.05
C GLU A 99 4.70 8.83 -18.54
N GLN A 100 5.44 7.84 -19.03
CA GLN A 100 5.83 7.79 -20.44
C GLN A 100 4.61 7.69 -21.36
N ILE A 101 3.62 6.88 -20.98
CA ILE A 101 2.34 6.75 -21.69
C ILE A 101 1.62 8.10 -21.71
N GLU A 102 1.42 8.74 -20.55
CA GLU A 102 0.71 10.02 -20.44
C GLU A 102 1.37 11.11 -21.29
N ARG A 103 2.70 11.19 -21.29
CA ARG A 103 3.44 12.18 -22.08
C ARG A 103 3.30 11.97 -23.59
N LEU A 104 3.33 10.71 -24.05
CA LEU A 104 3.13 10.39 -25.46
C LEU A 104 1.67 10.64 -25.87
N GLU A 105 0.69 10.27 -25.04
CA GLU A 105 -0.73 10.58 -25.29
C GLU A 105 -0.99 12.09 -25.34
N GLY A 106 -0.31 12.85 -24.47
CA GLY A 106 -0.37 14.31 -24.44
C GLY A 106 0.47 15.01 -25.52
N GLY A 107 1.16 14.27 -26.39
CA GLY A 107 1.96 14.85 -27.46
C GLY A 107 3.22 15.59 -27.03
N SER A 108 3.64 15.39 -25.78
CA SER A 108 4.81 16.05 -25.18
C SER A 108 6.13 15.31 -25.47
N GLY A 109 6.04 14.17 -26.16
CA GLY A 109 7.17 13.29 -26.40
C GLY A 109 7.73 12.69 -25.10
N LEU A 110 8.80 11.90 -25.22
CA LEU A 110 9.49 11.33 -24.07
C LEU A 110 10.15 12.41 -23.20
N SER A 111 10.61 12.02 -22.00
CA SER A 111 11.33 12.93 -21.10
C SER A 111 12.62 13.43 -21.73
N SER A 112 13.06 14.63 -21.34
CA SER A 112 14.24 15.26 -21.94
C SER A 112 15.48 14.36 -21.84
N GLY A 113 16.07 14.02 -22.98
CA GLY A 113 17.24 13.14 -23.07
C GLY A 113 16.93 11.67 -23.37
N GLN A 114 15.66 11.25 -23.32
CA GLN A 114 15.25 9.94 -23.81
C GLN A 114 15.06 9.98 -25.33
N THR A 115 15.69 9.03 -26.02
CA THR A 115 15.54 8.83 -27.47
C THR A 115 14.63 7.66 -27.81
N HIS A 116 14.32 6.81 -26.82
CA HIS A 116 13.47 5.64 -26.93
C HIS A 116 12.71 5.40 -25.62
N PRO A 117 11.53 4.77 -25.68
CA PRO A 117 10.78 4.35 -24.50
C PRO A 117 11.57 3.35 -23.66
N MET A 118 11.37 3.39 -22.35
CA MET A 118 11.94 2.45 -21.39
C MET A 118 10.85 1.49 -20.91
N PRO A 119 10.82 0.24 -21.40
CA PRO A 119 9.89 -0.76 -20.90
C PRO A 119 10.31 -1.23 -19.50
N LEU A 120 9.32 -1.60 -18.68
CA LEU A 120 9.55 -2.25 -17.40
C LEU A 120 9.54 -3.77 -17.56
N ARG A 121 10.49 -4.43 -16.90
CA ARG A 121 10.58 -5.89 -16.86
C ARG A 121 10.93 -6.32 -15.46
N TYR A 122 10.17 -7.27 -14.94
CA TYR A 122 10.41 -7.91 -13.64
C TYR A 122 10.83 -9.36 -13.86
N GLU A 123 11.67 -9.85 -12.96
CA GLU A 123 11.98 -11.27 -12.91
C GLU A 123 10.75 -12.07 -12.47
N ASP A 124 10.68 -13.33 -12.89
CA ASP A 124 9.61 -14.24 -12.45
C ASP A 124 9.62 -14.37 -10.92
N GLY A 125 8.46 -14.15 -10.30
CA GLY A 125 8.29 -14.24 -8.85
C GLY A 125 8.63 -12.96 -8.09
N PHE A 126 8.97 -11.86 -8.77
CA PHE A 126 9.22 -10.58 -8.13
C PHE A 126 8.06 -10.12 -7.23
N PHE A 127 6.82 -10.12 -7.72
CA PHE A 127 5.67 -9.65 -6.94
C PHE A 127 5.28 -10.65 -5.84
N ALA A 128 5.47 -11.94 -6.09
CA ALA A 128 5.30 -12.97 -5.06
C ALA A 128 6.33 -12.81 -3.92
N SER A 129 7.55 -12.36 -4.24
CA SER A 129 8.58 -12.09 -3.23
C SER A 129 8.21 -10.91 -2.33
N LEU A 130 7.59 -9.86 -2.88
CA LEU A 130 7.06 -8.74 -2.08
C LEU A 130 5.99 -9.22 -1.10
N MET A 131 5.06 -10.06 -1.56
CA MET A 131 4.05 -10.65 -0.66
C MET A 131 4.68 -11.56 0.40
N ALA A 132 5.75 -12.29 0.08
CA ALA A 132 6.45 -13.07 1.08
C ALA A 132 7.12 -12.20 2.15
N ILE A 133 7.55 -10.97 1.83
CA ILE A 133 8.06 -10.00 2.81
C ILE A 133 6.94 -9.51 3.72
N ASP A 134 5.78 -9.12 3.16
CA ASP A 134 4.61 -8.72 3.95
C ASP A 134 4.15 -9.85 4.90
N TRP A 135 4.13 -11.08 4.38
CA TRP A 135 3.77 -12.26 5.16
C TRP A 135 4.75 -12.51 6.32
N GLN A 136 6.06 -12.33 6.08
CA GLN A 136 7.09 -12.41 7.14
C GLN A 136 6.86 -11.34 8.21
N CYS A 137 6.66 -10.08 7.80
CA CYS A 137 6.34 -8.98 8.70
C CYS A 137 5.10 -9.27 9.55
N ALA A 138 4.03 -9.76 8.92
CA ALA A 138 2.77 -10.03 9.59
C ALA A 138 2.94 -11.11 10.67
N TRP A 139 3.48 -12.27 10.33
CA TRP A 139 3.64 -13.36 11.28
C TRP A 139 4.69 -13.09 12.36
N LEU A 140 5.73 -12.32 12.03
CA LEU A 140 6.70 -11.91 13.03
C LEU A 140 6.08 -10.93 14.04
N SER A 141 5.28 -9.97 13.56
CA SER A 141 4.56 -9.04 14.45
C SER A 141 3.50 -9.74 15.29
N GLU A 142 2.82 -10.76 14.74
CA GLU A 142 1.92 -11.64 15.49
C GLU A 142 2.66 -12.34 16.62
N ALA A 143 3.78 -13.01 16.32
CA ALA A 143 4.58 -13.71 17.32
C ALA A 143 5.01 -12.79 18.48
N VAL A 144 5.52 -11.60 18.15
CA VAL A 144 5.90 -10.59 19.16
C VAL A 144 4.70 -10.19 20.01
N SER A 145 3.59 -9.79 19.39
CA SER A 145 2.40 -9.33 20.12
C SER A 145 1.80 -10.41 21.04
N GLN A 146 1.85 -11.68 20.64
CA GLN A 146 1.35 -12.79 21.43
C GLN A 146 2.29 -13.13 22.59
N TYR A 147 3.61 -13.02 22.41
CA TYR A 147 4.57 -13.13 23.52
C TYR A 147 4.36 -12.01 24.55
N ASP A 148 4.21 -10.77 24.10
CA ASP A 148 3.98 -9.61 24.96
C ASP A 148 2.65 -9.73 25.73
N ALA A 149 1.62 -10.34 25.12
CA ALA A 149 0.34 -10.63 25.75
C ALA A 149 0.37 -11.87 26.67
N GLY A 150 1.49 -12.61 26.74
CA GLY A 150 1.62 -13.85 27.50
C GLY A 150 0.88 -15.06 26.90
N ASN A 151 0.45 -14.98 25.64
CA ASN A 151 -0.25 -16.04 24.92
C ASN A 151 0.74 -16.96 24.18
N LEU A 152 1.40 -17.82 24.95
CA LEU A 152 2.52 -18.64 24.45
C LEU A 152 2.14 -19.60 23.32
N THR A 153 0.93 -20.16 23.35
CA THR A 153 0.47 -21.08 22.29
C THR A 153 0.38 -20.36 20.96
N ALA A 154 -0.30 -19.21 20.91
CA ALA A 154 -0.44 -18.45 19.66
C ALA A 154 0.90 -17.91 19.15
N ALA A 155 1.79 -17.50 20.07
CA ALA A 155 3.14 -17.07 19.70
C ALA A 155 3.95 -18.21 19.04
N GLN A 156 3.87 -19.43 19.59
CA GLN A 156 4.53 -20.60 19.00
C GLN A 156 3.92 -20.99 17.65
N ASP A 157 2.60 -20.93 17.50
CA ASP A 157 1.93 -21.18 16.22
C ASP A 157 2.41 -20.21 15.12
N ALA A 158 2.60 -18.93 15.47
CA ALA A 158 3.15 -17.92 14.56
C ALA A 158 4.60 -18.22 14.17
N VAL A 159 5.44 -18.61 15.13
CA VAL A 159 6.83 -19.03 14.89
C VAL A 159 6.91 -20.28 14.01
N GLU A 160 6.07 -21.28 14.26
CA GLU A 160 5.99 -22.49 13.41
C GLU A 160 5.53 -22.14 11.99
N THR A 161 4.59 -21.20 11.87
CA THR A 161 4.14 -20.70 10.57
C THR A 161 5.30 -20.06 9.80
N LEU A 162 6.12 -19.20 10.43
CA LEU A 162 7.34 -18.65 9.82
C LEU A 162 8.31 -19.76 9.39
N ARG A 163 8.64 -20.71 10.26
CA ARG A 163 9.53 -21.83 9.92
C ARG A 163 9.06 -22.65 8.72
N SER A 164 7.73 -22.84 8.60
CA SER A 164 7.12 -23.60 7.50
C SER A 164 7.34 -22.98 6.11
N PHE A 165 7.76 -21.71 6.02
CA PHE A 165 8.06 -21.08 4.75
C PHE A 165 9.12 -21.84 3.96
N THR A 166 10.10 -22.45 4.63
CA THR A 166 11.18 -23.26 4.02
C THR A 166 10.67 -24.43 3.17
N GLU A 167 9.44 -24.89 3.40
CA GLU A 167 8.80 -25.99 2.68
C GLU A 167 7.95 -25.49 1.49
N LYS A 168 7.74 -24.18 1.36
CA LYS A 168 6.94 -23.59 0.29
C LYS A 168 7.75 -23.44 -1.00
N PRO A 169 7.12 -23.53 -2.18
CA PRO A 169 7.79 -23.28 -3.46
C PRO A 169 8.52 -21.94 -3.54
N LEU A 170 7.99 -20.92 -2.84
CA LEU A 170 8.57 -19.57 -2.79
C LEU A 170 9.92 -19.50 -2.06
N ALA A 171 10.24 -20.46 -1.19
CA ALA A 171 11.49 -20.45 -0.42
C ALA A 171 12.76 -20.41 -1.28
N ALA A 172 12.71 -20.96 -2.50
CA ALA A 172 13.83 -20.96 -3.42
C ALA A 172 14.30 -19.55 -3.82
N ALA A 173 13.40 -18.55 -3.77
CA ALA A 173 13.73 -17.16 -4.02
C ALA A 173 14.36 -16.46 -2.81
N PHE A 174 14.42 -17.12 -1.65
CA PHE A 174 14.94 -16.58 -0.38
C PHE A 174 16.10 -17.44 0.15
N PRO A 175 17.28 -17.41 -0.50
CA PRO A 175 18.40 -18.27 -0.13
C PRO A 175 18.90 -18.03 1.31
N ASP A 176 18.70 -16.83 1.84
CA ASP A 176 19.13 -16.44 3.20
C ASP A 176 18.04 -16.61 4.26
N TYR A 177 16.91 -17.26 3.93
CA TYR A 177 15.77 -17.38 4.85
C TYR A 177 16.13 -18.12 6.16
N SER A 178 17.00 -19.13 6.08
CA SER A 178 17.49 -19.82 7.29
C SER A 178 18.25 -18.88 8.23
N SER A 179 19.08 -17.99 7.68
CA SER A 179 19.78 -16.96 8.45
C SER A 179 18.81 -15.95 9.08
N TYR A 180 17.73 -15.60 8.37
CA TYR A 180 16.66 -14.77 8.90
C TYR A 180 15.96 -15.43 10.10
N LEU A 181 15.62 -16.73 10.00
CA LEU A 181 15.02 -17.48 11.10
C LEU A 181 15.95 -17.45 12.33
N GLU A 182 17.21 -17.82 12.17
CA GLU A 182 18.20 -17.86 13.26
C GLU A 182 18.40 -16.50 13.93
N ALA A 183 18.37 -15.41 13.17
CA ALA A 183 18.63 -14.07 13.69
C ALA A 183 17.42 -13.44 14.38
N PHE A 184 16.20 -13.69 13.88
CA PHE A 184 15.03 -12.87 14.25
C PHE A 184 13.82 -13.67 14.75
N VAL A 185 13.73 -14.97 14.42
CA VAL A 185 12.58 -15.81 14.78
C VAL A 185 12.91 -16.77 15.91
N GLU A 186 14.03 -17.50 15.80
CA GLU A 186 14.48 -18.47 16.80
C GLU A 186 14.77 -17.87 18.18
N PRO A 187 15.28 -16.62 18.31
CA PRO A 187 15.50 -16.01 19.62
C PRO A 187 14.23 -15.62 20.37
N LEU A 188 13.07 -15.56 19.69
CA LEU A 188 11.84 -15.06 20.29
C LEU A 188 11.36 -15.90 21.47
N GLY A 189 11.03 -15.22 22.57
CA GLY A 189 10.46 -15.85 23.75
C GLY A 189 9.64 -14.88 24.62
N PRO A 190 9.04 -15.39 25.72
CA PRO A 190 8.14 -14.62 26.58
C PRO A 190 8.74 -13.37 27.24
N GLU A 191 10.07 -13.26 27.26
CA GLU A 191 10.81 -12.17 27.91
C GLU A 191 11.82 -11.51 26.96
N ASP A 192 11.86 -11.94 25.69
CA ASP A 192 12.83 -11.46 24.71
C ASP A 192 12.20 -11.45 23.30
N THR A 193 11.70 -10.28 22.93
CA THR A 193 11.17 -9.98 21.58
C THR A 193 12.03 -8.93 20.85
N ASP A 194 13.10 -8.45 21.49
CA ASP A 194 13.92 -7.33 21.03
C ASP A 194 14.64 -7.64 19.72
N ALA A 195 14.98 -8.91 19.48
CA ALA A 195 15.62 -9.35 18.24
C ALA A 195 14.76 -9.06 17.00
N ALA A 196 13.43 -9.11 17.13
CA ALA A 196 12.51 -8.88 16.00
C ALA A 196 12.27 -7.39 15.72
N THR A 197 12.44 -6.50 16.70
CA THR A 197 12.11 -5.07 16.53
C THR A 197 12.81 -4.41 15.34
N PRO A 198 14.14 -4.58 15.12
CA PRO A 198 14.82 -3.95 13.99
C PRO A 198 14.30 -4.39 12.62
N THR A 199 13.83 -5.63 12.50
CA THR A 199 13.31 -6.17 11.23
C THR A 199 11.83 -5.82 11.02
N LEU A 200 11.10 -5.41 12.05
CA LEU A 200 9.71 -4.94 11.94
C LEU A 200 9.60 -3.44 11.59
N LEU A 201 10.64 -2.64 11.89
CA LEU A 201 10.68 -1.21 11.56
C LEU A 201 10.46 -0.86 10.08
N PRO A 202 11.05 -1.56 9.10
CA PRO A 202 10.84 -1.24 7.68
C PRO A 202 9.55 -1.83 7.09
N CYS A 203 8.79 -2.62 7.85
CA CYS A 203 7.58 -3.25 7.36
C CYS A 203 6.47 -2.22 7.08
N ALA A 204 5.65 -2.47 6.07
CA ALA A 204 4.48 -1.67 5.80
C ALA A 204 3.52 -1.74 7.01
N PRO A 205 3.02 -0.61 7.54
CA PRO A 205 2.13 -0.61 8.71
C PRO A 205 0.90 -1.52 8.53
N GLU A 206 0.31 -1.54 7.34
CA GLU A 206 -0.84 -2.39 7.02
C GLU A 206 -0.55 -3.89 7.13
N SER A 207 0.71 -4.30 6.90
CA SER A 207 1.15 -5.70 7.01
C SER A 207 1.44 -6.13 8.44
N LEU A 208 1.48 -5.20 9.40
CA LEU A 208 1.65 -5.51 10.81
C LEU A 208 0.29 -5.78 11.48
N VAL A 209 0.24 -6.76 12.39
CA VAL A 209 -0.99 -7.03 13.13
C VAL A 209 -1.39 -5.81 13.99
N PRO A 210 -2.69 -5.52 14.14
CA PRO A 210 -3.14 -4.33 14.87
C PRO A 210 -2.56 -4.22 16.28
N ALA A 211 -2.49 -5.36 16.99
CA ALA A 211 -1.97 -5.41 18.35
C ALA A 211 -0.51 -4.94 18.46
N TYR A 212 0.32 -5.22 17.44
CA TYR A 212 1.70 -4.75 17.42
C TYR A 212 1.77 -3.25 17.12
N ARG A 213 1.01 -2.75 16.15
CA ARG A 213 0.99 -1.33 15.78
C ARG A 213 0.70 -0.40 16.95
N GLU A 214 -0.28 -0.76 17.77
CA GLU A 214 -0.69 0.02 18.95
C GLU A 214 0.42 0.14 20.02
N THR A 215 1.43 -0.72 19.98
CA THR A 215 2.55 -0.70 20.95
C THR A 215 3.75 0.13 20.50
N VAL A 216 3.83 0.45 19.20
CA VAL A 216 4.99 1.14 18.59
C VAL A 216 4.69 2.61 18.25
N GLU A 217 3.41 3.00 18.24
CA GLU A 217 2.97 4.41 18.16
C GLU A 217 3.12 5.18 19.49
#